data_AF-A0AAE1K430-F1
#
_entry.id   AF-A0AAE1K430-F1
#
_cell.length_a   1.000
_cell.length_b   1.000
_cell.length_c   1.000
_cell.angle_alpha   90.00
_cell.angle_beta   90.00
_cell.angle_gamma   90.00
#
_symmetry.space_group_name_H-M   'P 1'
#
loop_
_entity.id
_entity.type
_entity.pdbx_description
1 polymer ?
#
loop_
_entity_poly.entity_id
_entity_poly.type
_entity_poly.pdbx_seq_one_letter_code
_entity_poly.pdbx_strand_id
1 'polypeptide(L)' 'MLPRVFTILVFYVVSRHGPGIGQPDTFECPGDGYYADHGRDCVVYYQCQGQQVTALGCDEGKKFDERRKRCRPAHRVDC' A
#
# COMPACT_ATOMS: atom_id res chain seq x y z
N MET A 1 -12.13 17.63 41.25
CA MET A 1 -12.33 18.18 39.91
C MET A 1 -11.43 17.41 38.96
N LEU A 2 -12.08 16.63 38.08
CA LEU A 2 -11.65 15.63 37.09
C LEU A 2 -10.49 14.64 37.44
N PRO A 3 -10.79 13.33 37.56
CA PRO A 3 -9.80 12.31 37.89
C PRO A 3 -8.88 12.03 36.71
N ARG A 4 -7.63 11.67 37.03
CA ARG A 4 -6.53 11.26 36.14
C ARG A 4 -6.86 10.15 35.13
N VAL A 5 -8.08 9.61 35.16
CA VAL A 5 -8.62 8.60 34.23
C VAL A 5 -8.91 9.21 32.85
N PHE A 6 -9.34 10.48 32.77
CA PHE A 6 -9.65 11.14 31.50
C PHE A 6 -8.38 11.38 30.66
N THR A 7 -7.26 11.71 31.31
CA THR A 7 -5.96 11.82 30.64
C THR A 7 -5.46 10.47 30.15
N ILE A 8 -5.55 9.41 30.95
CA ILE A 8 -5.13 8.06 30.54
C ILE A 8 -5.96 7.57 29.34
N LEU A 9 -7.29 7.78 29.35
CA LEU A 9 -8.14 7.48 28.21
C LEU A 9 -7.73 8.29 26.98
N VAL A 10 -7.50 9.61 27.11
CA VAL A 10 -7.00 10.45 26.01
C VAL A 10 -5.63 9.99 25.50
N PHE A 11 -4.72 9.49 26.34
CA PHE A 11 -3.46 8.86 25.90
C PHE A 11 -3.69 7.53 25.15
N TYR A 12 -4.67 6.72 25.58
CA TYR A 12 -5.10 5.56 24.82
C TYR A 12 -5.78 5.95 23.48
N VAL A 13 -6.51 7.08 23.42
CA VAL A 13 -7.08 7.58 22.16
C VAL A 13 -6.04 8.30 21.28
N VAL A 14 -4.93 8.77 21.85
CA VAL A 14 -3.79 9.40 21.15
C VAL A 14 -2.76 8.37 20.65
N SER A 15 -3.15 7.09 20.53
CA SER A 15 -2.31 6.05 19.90
C SER A 15 -2.73 5.69 18.47
N ARG A 16 -3.33 6.62 17.71
CA ARG A 16 -3.77 6.30 16.33
C ARG A 16 -2.88 6.84 15.22
N HIS A 17 -1.96 7.76 15.48
CA HIS A 17 -0.95 8.17 14.50
C HIS A 17 0.36 8.48 15.23
N GLY A 18 1.24 7.49 15.30
CA GLY A 18 2.63 7.72 15.64
C GLY A 18 3.31 8.61 14.59
N PRO A 19 4.39 9.32 14.93
CA PRO A 19 5.19 10.04 13.96
C PRO A 19 5.92 9.00 13.10
N GLY A 20 5.35 8.71 11.92
CA GLY A 20 5.98 7.87 10.90
C GLY A 20 7.33 8.48 10.54
N ILE A 21 8.40 7.83 11.00
CA ILE A 21 9.75 8.02 10.49
C ILE A 21 9.63 7.85 8.98
N GLY A 22 10.09 8.84 8.21
CA GLY A 22 9.96 8.86 6.75
C GLY A 22 10.30 7.51 6.15
N GLN A 23 9.27 6.79 5.72
CA GLN A 23 9.41 5.51 5.07
C GLN A 23 8.78 5.68 3.69
N PRO A 24 9.57 5.80 2.61
CA PRO A 24 9.05 6.00 1.25
C PRO A 24 8.36 4.74 0.68
N ASP A 25 7.83 3.86 1.54
CA ASP A 25 7.51 2.48 1.19
C ASP A 25 6.02 2.12 1.36
N THR A 26 5.21 2.99 1.96
CA THR A 26 3.78 2.74 2.13
C THR A 26 3.04 3.19 0.88
N PHE A 27 2.89 2.30 -0.09
CA PHE A 27 1.97 2.51 -1.20
C PHE A 27 0.55 2.70 -0.64
N GLU A 28 0.00 3.91 -0.78
CA GLU A 28 -1.37 4.19 -0.38
C GLU A 28 -2.33 3.76 -1.48
N CYS A 29 -3.24 2.86 -1.11
CA CYS A 29 -4.24 2.34 -2.02
C CYS A 29 -5.31 3.38 -2.32
N PRO A 30 -5.54 3.74 -3.60
CA PRO A 30 -6.66 4.60 -3.99
C PRO A 30 -8.03 3.95 -3.70
N GLY A 31 -8.06 2.63 -3.59
CA GLY A 31 -9.24 1.81 -3.28
C GLY A 31 -8.87 0.33 -3.32
N ASP A 32 -9.89 -0.52 -3.19
CA ASP A 32 -9.70 -1.97 -3.34
C ASP A 32 -9.37 -2.32 -4.79
N GLY A 33 -8.32 -3.11 -4.99
CA GLY A 33 -7.91 -3.50 -6.33
C GLY A 33 -6.44 -3.82 -6.45
N TYR A 34 -5.95 -3.74 -7.69
CA TYR A 34 -4.54 -3.99 -8.01
C TYR A 34 -3.96 -2.79 -8.74
N TYR A 35 -2.79 -2.36 -8.30
CA TYR A 35 -2.11 -1.16 -8.79
C TYR A 35 -0.67 -1.48 -9.13
N ALA A 36 -0.20 -1.05 -10.30
CA ALA A 36 1.20 -1.28 -10.65
C ALA A 36 2.13 -0.35 -9.89
N ASP A 37 3.33 -0.84 -9.61
CA ASP A 37 4.43 -0.01 -9.16
C ASP A 37 5.22 0.52 -10.36
N HIS A 38 4.88 1.74 -10.79
CA HIS A 38 5.57 2.44 -11.87
C HIS A 38 7.03 2.76 -11.54
N GLY A 39 7.39 2.89 -10.25
CA GLY A 39 8.77 3.13 -9.81
C GLY A 39 9.67 1.89 -9.94
N ARG A 40 9.08 0.69 -10.02
CA ARG A 40 9.75 -0.60 -10.21
C ARG A 40 9.41 -1.22 -11.56
N ASP A 41 9.24 -0.41 -12.60
CA ASP A 41 9.01 -0.88 -13.97
C ASP A 41 7.74 -1.74 -14.13
N CYS A 42 6.75 -1.59 -13.25
CA CYS A 42 5.57 -2.46 -13.13
C CYS A 42 5.90 -3.96 -12.94
N VAL A 43 7.12 -4.30 -12.54
CA VAL A 43 7.48 -5.70 -12.17
C VAL A 43 6.80 -6.09 -10.87
N VAL A 44 6.63 -5.10 -9.98
CA VAL A 44 5.88 -5.20 -8.74
C VAL A 44 4.53 -4.53 -8.91
N TYR A 45 3.51 -5.07 -8.25
CA TYR A 45 2.18 -4.49 -8.14
C TYR A 45 1.65 -4.68 -6.72
N TYR A 46 0.77 -3.79 -6.31
CA TYR A 46 0.14 -3.79 -5.00
C TYR A 46 -1.28 -4.32 -5.10
N GLN A 47 -1.60 -5.30 -4.28
CA GLN A 47 -2.98 -5.71 -4.01
C GLN A 47 -3.48 -4.97 -2.78
N CYS A 48 -4.55 -4.23 -2.96
CA CYS A 48 -5.23 -3.44 -1.96
C CYS A 48 -6.53 -4.12 -1.57
N GLN A 49 -6.71 -4.37 -0.27
CA GLN A 49 -7.93 -4.93 0.29
C GLN A 49 -8.22 -4.31 1.67
N GLY A 50 -9.20 -3.41 1.72
CA GLY A 50 -9.52 -2.58 2.87
C GLY A 50 -8.33 -1.71 3.28
N GLN A 51 -7.82 -1.96 4.48
CA GLN A 51 -6.64 -1.28 5.01
C GLN A 51 -5.34 -2.08 4.80
N GLN A 52 -5.40 -3.20 4.08
CA GLN A 52 -4.25 -4.07 3.86
C GLN A 52 -3.69 -3.86 2.45
N VAL A 53 -2.36 -3.70 2.38
CA VAL A 53 -1.60 -3.56 1.15
C VAL A 53 -0.60 -4.69 1.06
N THR A 54 -0.64 -5.45 -0.03
CA THR A 54 0.27 -6.57 -0.27
C THR A 54 1.05 -6.31 -1.55
N ALA A 55 2.37 -6.21 -1.45
CA ALA A 55 3.24 -6.14 -2.62
C ALA A 55 3.42 -7.54 -3.23
N LEU A 56 3.19 -7.64 -4.53
CA LEU A 56 3.28 -8.87 -5.31
C LEU A 56 4.20 -8.62 -6.52
N GLY A 57 4.99 -9.63 -6.89
CA GLY A 57 5.85 -9.59 -8.07
C GLY A 57 5.26 -10.42 -9.20
N CYS A 58 5.45 -9.98 -10.44
CA CYS A 58 5.29 -10.83 -11.61
C CYS A 58 6.52 -11.73 -11.81
N ASP A 59 6.34 -12.88 -12.49
CA ASP A 59 7.47 -13.72 -12.90
C ASP A 59 8.47 -12.94 -13.78
N GLU A 60 9.69 -13.45 -13.88
CA GLU A 60 10.74 -12.86 -14.71
C GLU A 60 10.26 -12.63 -16.16
N GLY A 61 10.57 -11.44 -16.69
CA GLY A 61 10.17 -11.03 -18.04
C GLY A 61 8.68 -10.63 -18.18
N LYS A 62 7.93 -10.58 -17.08
CA LYS A 62 6.55 -10.09 -17.06
C LYS A 62 6.43 -8.79 -16.26
N LYS A 63 5.48 -7.94 -16.67
CA LYS A 63 5.06 -6.71 -15.99
C LYS A 63 3.57 -6.77 -15.70
N PHE A 64 3.11 -6.06 -14.68
CA PHE A 64 1.70 -5.99 -14.32
C PHE A 64 0.97 -5.03 -15.27
N ASP A 65 0.00 -5.55 -16.03
CA ASP A 65 -0.88 -4.76 -16.89
C ASP A 65 -2.06 -4.25 -16.06
N GLU A 66 -2.06 -2.98 -15.64
CA GLU A 66 -3.13 -2.41 -14.83
C GLU A 66 -4.49 -2.41 -15.52
N ARG A 67 -4.52 -2.32 -16.86
CA ARG A 67 -5.75 -2.32 -17.65
C ARG A 67 -6.39 -3.71 -17.66
N ARG A 68 -5.57 -4.76 -17.62
CA ARG A 68 -6.03 -6.17 -17.58
C ARG A 68 -5.98 -6.79 -16.18
N LYS A 69 -5.43 -6.06 -15.20
CA LYS A 69 -5.20 -6.48 -13.81
C LYS A 69 -4.47 -7.83 -13.72
N ARG A 70 -3.43 -8.05 -14.54
CA ARG A 70 -2.66 -9.31 -14.58
C ARG A 70 -1.25 -9.13 -15.14
N CYS A 71 -0.31 -9.96 -14.67
CA CYS A 71 1.02 -10.08 -15.24
C CYS A 71 0.99 -10.53 -16.71
N ARG A 72 1.66 -9.77 -17.57
CA ARG A 72 1.82 -10.05 -19.00
C ARG A 72 3.27 -9.88 -19.42
N PRO A 73 3.69 -10.46 -20.56
CA PRO A 73 5.04 -10.28 -21.07
C PRO A 73 5.38 -8.79 -21.18
N ALA A 74 6.56 -8.37 -20.71
CA ALA A 74 6.94 -6.96 -20.60
C ALA A 74 6.77 -6.19 -21.92
N HIS A 75 7.05 -6.81 -23.07
CA HIS A 75 6.87 -6.21 -24.40
C HIS A 75 5.41 -5.92 -24.81
N ARG A 76 4.41 -6.34 -24.01
CA ARG A 76 2.98 -6.09 -24.25
C ARG A 76 2.34 -5.18 -23.22
N VAL A 77 3.08 -4.76 -22.20
CA VAL A 77 2.61 -3.93 -21.12
C VAL A 77 3.23 -2.57 -21.30
N ASP A 78 2.37 -1.56 -21.42
CA ASP A 78 2.78 -0.17 -21.39
C ASP A 78 2.59 0.31 -19.95
N CYS A 79 3.73 0.60 -19.33
CA CYS A 79 3.97 1.12 -18.00
C CYS A 79 4.92 2.29 -18.24
#